data_AF-A0A3S4KG62-F1
#
_entry.id   AF-A0A3S4KG62-F1
#
_cell.length_a   1.000
_cell.length_b   1.000
_cell.length_c   1.000
_cell.angle_alpha   90.00
_cell.angle_beta   90.00
_cell.angle_gamma   90.00
#
_symmetry.space_group_name_H-M   'P 1'
#
loop_
_entity.id
_entity.type
_entity.pdbx_description
1 polymer ?
#
loop_
_entity_poly.entity_id
_entity_poly.type
_entity_poly.pdbx_seq_one_letter_code
_entity_poly.pdbx_strand_id
1 'polypeptide(L)' 'MPTISRKEYASLFGPTVGDKIRLGETDLYIEIEKDLRGYGDESVYGGG' A
#
# COMPACT_ATOMS: atom_id res chain seq x y z
N MET A 1 14.16 8.93 11.84
CA MET A 1 13.09 8.95 10.83
C MET A 1 11.80 8.53 11.54
N PRO A 2 10.68 9.20 11.28
CA PRO A 2 9.38 8.74 11.78
C PRO A 2 9.10 7.34 11.25
N THR A 3 8.35 6.53 12.00
CA THR A 3 7.93 5.19 11.60
C THR A 3 6.41 5.11 11.69
N ILE A 4 5.80 4.40 10.75
CA ILE A 4 4.37 4.12 10.71
C ILE A 4 4.17 2.61 10.63
N SER A 5 3.11 2.10 11.23
CA SER A 5 2.79 0.68 11.10
C SER A 5 2.34 0.37 9.66
N ARG A 6 2.70 -0.81 9.16
CA ARG A 6 2.32 -1.25 7.80
C ARG A 6 0.80 -1.28 7.59
N LYS A 7 0.04 -1.57 8.65
CA LYS A 7 -1.42 -1.57 8.63
C LYS A 7 -1.99 -0.16 8.45
N GLU A 8 -1.46 0.83 9.17
CA GLU A 8 -1.90 2.22 9.02
C GLU A 8 -1.49 2.78 7.66
N TYR A 9 -0.28 2.49 7.20
CA TYR A 9 0.19 2.87 5.87
C TYR A 9 -0.74 2.31 4.77
N ALA A 10 -1.08 1.02 4.82
CA ALA A 10 -1.98 0.40 3.86
C ALA A 10 -3.39 0.99 3.89
N SER A 11 -3.84 1.51 5.04
CA SER A 11 -5.13 2.18 5.16
C SER A 11 -5.16 3.58 4.55
N LEU A 12 -4.01 4.27 4.47
CA LEU A 12 -3.90 5.62 3.92
C LEU A 12 -3.54 5.63 2.44
N PHE A 13 -2.53 4.83 2.06
CA PHE A 13 -1.90 4.87 0.74
C PHE A 13 -2.08 3.59 -0.06
N GLY A 14 -2.71 2.58 0.53
CA GLY A 14 -2.85 1.25 -0.05
C GLY A 14 -1.61 0.38 0.16
N PRO A 15 -1.69 -0.88 -0.31
CA PRO A 15 -0.62 -1.86 -0.16
C PRO A 15 0.65 -1.48 -0.92
N THR A 16 1.81 -1.93 -0.45
CA THR A 16 3.14 -1.71 -1.04
C THR A 16 3.94 -3.02 -1.13
N VAL A 17 5.23 -2.97 -1.52
CA VAL A 17 6.07 -4.15 -1.83
C VAL A 17 5.95 -5.26 -0.78
N GLY A 18 5.63 -6.48 -1.24
CA GLY A 18 5.45 -7.67 -0.41
C GLY A 18 4.04 -7.84 0.19
N ASP A 19 3.14 -6.87 0.02
CA ASP A 19 1.72 -7.05 0.36
C ASP A 19 1.03 -7.93 -0.67
N LYS A 20 0.07 -8.74 -0.19
CA LYS A 20 -0.73 -9.63 -1.01
C LYS A 20 -2.18 -9.23 -1.02
N ILE A 21 -2.80 -9.23 -2.20
CA ILE A 21 -4.18 -8.85 -2.41
C ILE A 21 -4.94 -10.03 -3.02
N ARG A 22 -6.08 -10.39 -2.42
CA ARG A 22 -6.99 -11.40 -2.95
C ARG A 22 -7.83 -10.82 -4.10
N LEU A 23 -7.94 -11.55 -5.21
CA LEU A 23 -8.73 -11.10 -6.36
C LEU A 23 -10.20 -11.52 -6.23
N GLY A 24 -11.03 -10.60 -5.74
CA GLY A 24 -12.46 -10.86 -5.54
C GLY A 24 -12.71 -12.02 -4.58
N GLU A 25 -13.68 -12.89 -4.92
CA GLU A 25 -13.98 -14.10 -4.15
C GLU A 25 -13.21 -15.34 -4.61
N THR A 26 -12.17 -15.17 -5.44
CA THR A 26 -11.34 -16.28 -5.92
C THR A 26 -10.27 -16.66 -4.91
N ASP A 27 -9.59 -17.79 -5.11
CA ASP A 27 -8.39 -18.17 -4.33
C ASP A 27 -7.08 -17.63 -4.94
N LEU A 28 -7.17 -16.62 -5.81
CA LEU A 28 -6.02 -15.99 -6.42
C LEU A 28 -5.51 -14.83 -5.56
N TYR A 29 -4.20 -14.80 -5.33
CA TYR A 29 -3.49 -13.74 -4.62
C TYR A 29 -2.40 -13.16 -5.51
N ILE A 30 -2.35 -11.84 -5.61
CA ILE A 30 -1.27 -11.11 -6.26
C ILE A 30 -0.36 -10.47 -5.22
N GLU A 31 0.95 -10.42 -5.49
CA GLU A 31 1.94 -9.76 -4.64
C GLU A 31 2.50 -8.53 -5.34
N ILE A 32 2.70 -7.44 -4.59
CA ILE A 32 3.34 -6.25 -5.12
C ILE A 32 4.85 -6.47 -5.19
N GLU A 33 5.39 -6.59 -6.40
CA GLU A 33 6.81 -6.87 -6.62
C GLU A 33 7.70 -5.64 -6.48
N LYS A 34 7.17 -4.46 -6.85
CA LYS A 34 7.93 -3.21 -6.80
C LYS A 34 7.00 -2.01 -6.64
N ASP A 35 7.33 -1.13 -5.70
CA ASP A 35 6.77 0.22 -5.60
C ASP A 35 7.81 1.17 -6.18
N LEU A 36 7.39 2.00 -7.12
CA LEU A 36 8.25 2.96 -7.81
C LEU A 36 8.21 4.35 -7.15
N ARG A 37 7.48 4.50 -6.05
CA ARG A 37 7.31 5.76 -5.29
C ARG A 37 8.18 5.74 -4.03
N GLY A 38 8.52 6.93 -3.54
CA GLY A 38 9.19 7.11 -2.25
C GLY A 38 8.19 7.20 -1.11
N TYR A 39 8.51 6.57 0.03
CA TYR A 39 7.69 6.65 1.24
C TYR A 39 7.69 8.07 1.83
N GLY A 40 6.50 8.64 2.07
CA GLY A 40 6.30 9.98 2.61
C GLY A 40 6.07 11.10 1.58
N ASP A 41 6.08 10.78 0.28
CA ASP A 41 5.76 11.72 -0.83
C ASP A 41 4.60 11.17 -1.69
N GLU A 42 3.70 10.42 -1.07
CA GLU A 42 2.55 9.82 -1.75
C GLU A 42 1.51 10.90 -2.09
N SER A 43 1.21 11.01 -3.39
CA SER A 43 0.16 11.92 -3.85
C SER A 43 -1.23 11.35 -3.56
N VAL A 44 -2.00 12.06 -2.73
CA VAL A 44 -3.41 11.77 -2.45
C VAL A 44 -4.21 13.05 -2.68
N TYR A 45 -5.37 12.95 -3.34
CA TYR A 45 -6.28 14.07 -3.51
C TYR A 45 -7.25 14.14 -2.32
N GLY A 46 -7.37 15.32 -1.70
CA GLY A 46 -8.25 15.54 -0.55
C GLY A 46 -8.21 16.99 -0.07
N GLY A 47 -9.13 17.36 0.82
CA GLY A 47 -9.11 18.65 1.48
C GLY A 47 -8.29 18.58 2.76
N GLY A 48 -7.02 19.01 2.67
CA GLY A 48 -6.11 19.30 3.80
C GLY A 48 -6.20 18.36 4.99
#